data_AF-A0A358SN51-F1
#
_entry.id   AF-A0A358SN51-F1
#
_cell.length_a   1.000
_cell.length_b   1.000
_cell.length_c   1.000
_cell.angle_alpha   90.00
_cell.angle_beta   90.00
_cell.angle_gamma   90.00
#
_symmetry.space_group_name_H-M   'P 1'
#
loop_
_entity.id
_entity.type
_entity.pdbx_description
1 polymer ?
#
loop_
_entity_poly.entity_id
_entity_poly.type
_entity_poly.pdbx_seq_one_letter_code
_entity_poly.pdbx_strand_id
1 'polypeptide(L)'
;MLVLRNRAPGLPGTVNGWQINRFAIGDRDPLRFNPDGSLDLYPQHLSPGRDREANWLPAPQGPLGVTMRLYAPRGPILDGSWT
;
A
#
# COMPACT_ATOMS: atom_id res chain seq x y z
N MET A 1 -5.22 1.34 -7.28
CA MET A 1 -4.64 0.13 -6.63
C MET A 1 -3.11 0.16 -6.71
N LEU A 2 -2.42 0.05 -5.58
CA LEU A 2 -0.97 -0.08 -5.45
C LEU A 2 -0.60 -1.55 -5.27
N VAL A 3 0.45 -2.03 -5.94
CA VAL A 3 0.93 -3.43 -5.85
C VAL A 3 2.46 -3.46 -5.71
N LEU A 4 2.96 -4.36 -4.85
CA LEU A 4 4.40 -4.58 -4.64
C LEU A 4 4.96 -5.62 -5.61
N ARG A 5 6.16 -5.38 -6.17
CA ARG A 5 6.80 -6.27 -7.17
C ARG A 5 7.90 -7.20 -6.62
N ASN A 6 8.42 -7.00 -5.41
CA ASN A 6 9.37 -7.92 -4.79
C ASN A 6 8.66 -8.77 -3.73
N ARG A 7 8.21 -9.98 -4.14
CA ARG A 7 7.76 -11.00 -3.18
C ARG A 7 8.96 -11.43 -2.34
N ALA A 8 8.87 -11.36 -1.02
CA ALA A 8 9.75 -12.13 -0.16
C ALA A 8 9.33 -13.62 -0.27
N PRO A 9 10.20 -14.53 -0.75
CA PRO A 9 9.92 -15.95 -0.68
C PRO A 9 10.06 -16.40 0.78
N GLY A 10 8.98 -16.93 1.38
CA GLY A 10 9.03 -17.57 2.69
C GLY A 10 9.38 -16.65 3.86
N LEU A 11 8.38 -15.99 4.44
CA LEU A 11 8.42 -15.68 5.87
C LEU A 11 7.79 -16.86 6.62
N PRO A 12 8.57 -17.87 7.09
CA PRO A 12 8.09 -18.75 8.13
C PRO A 12 8.14 -18.00 9.46
N GLY A 13 7.06 -18.07 10.23
CA GLY A 13 7.09 -17.67 11.64
C GLY A 13 6.16 -16.51 11.97
N THR A 14 5.13 -16.85 12.71
CA THR A 14 4.39 -15.95 13.57
C THR A 14 5.37 -15.19 14.46
N VAL A 15 5.53 -13.90 14.20
CA VAL A 15 5.89 -12.94 15.25
C VAL A 15 4.57 -12.26 15.57
N ASN A 16 4.02 -12.43 16.77
CA ASN A 16 2.85 -11.68 17.25
C ASN A 16 1.57 -11.67 16.37
N GLY A 17 1.20 -12.78 15.71
CA GLY A 17 -0.11 -12.90 15.05
C GLY A 17 -0.22 -12.36 13.61
N TRP A 18 0.89 -12.02 12.96
CA TRP A 18 0.88 -11.48 11.59
C TRP A 18 0.72 -12.56 10.51
N GLN A 19 -0.51 -12.78 10.05
CA GLN A 19 -0.77 -13.26 8.69
C GLN A 19 -1.60 -12.21 7.95
N ILE A 20 -0.92 -11.23 7.34
CA ILE A 20 -1.56 -10.39 6.33
C ILE A 20 -0.88 -10.70 5.00
N ASN A 21 -1.46 -11.62 4.23
CA ASN A 21 -1.15 -11.87 2.82
C ASN A 21 -1.62 -10.67 1.95
N ARG A 22 -1.20 -9.45 2.30
CA ARG A 22 -1.59 -8.21 1.63
C ARG A 22 -0.40 -7.69 0.83
N PHE A 23 -0.51 -7.84 -0.49
CA PHE A 23 0.50 -7.42 -1.47
C PHE A 23 -0.02 -6.32 -2.40
N ALA A 24 -1.27 -5.92 -2.18
CA ALA A 24 -1.95 -4.86 -2.88
C ALA A 24 -2.85 -4.09 -1.92
N ILE A 25 -3.07 -2.82 -2.21
CA ILE A 25 -4.02 -1.96 -1.51
C ILE A 25 -4.67 -1.02 -2.53
N GLY A 26 -5.96 -0.75 -2.42
CA GLY A 26 -6.68 0.07 -3.38
C GLY A 26 -8.02 0.56 -2.87
N ASP A 27 -8.76 1.18 -3.76
CA ASP A 27 -10.08 1.80 -3.55
C ASP A 27 -11.17 0.83 -3.06
N ARG A 28 -10.93 -0.48 -3.13
CA ARG A 28 -11.85 -1.52 -2.62
C ARG A 28 -11.54 -1.95 -1.18
N ASP A 29 -10.45 -1.45 -0.61
CA ASP A 29 -10.09 -1.67 0.79
C ASP A 29 -10.79 -0.64 1.71
N PRO A 30 -10.94 -0.91 3.02
CA PRO A 30 -11.48 0.04 3.98
C PRO A 30 -10.45 1.14 4.34
N LEU A 31 -10.11 1.97 3.36
CA LEU A 31 -9.12 3.04 3.48
C LEU A 31 -9.60 4.17 4.40
N ARG A 32 -8.67 4.78 5.13
CA ARG A 32 -8.89 5.98 5.93
C ARG A 32 -8.30 7.19 5.22
N PHE A 33 -9.16 8.11 4.81
CA PHE A 33 -8.75 9.36 4.17
C PHE A 33 -8.51 10.45 5.21
N ASN A 34 -7.66 11.40 4.86
CA ASN A 34 -7.43 12.62 5.63
C ASN A 34 -8.61 13.58 5.50
N PRO A 35 -8.77 14.58 6.39
CA PRO A 35 -9.88 15.54 6.34
C PRO A 35 -9.98 16.34 5.03
N ASP A 36 -8.86 16.52 4.33
CA ASP A 36 -8.77 17.19 3.02
C ASP A 36 -9.07 16.26 1.83
N GLY A 37 -9.36 14.99 2.10
CA GLY A 37 -9.62 13.96 1.08
C GLY A 37 -8.36 13.29 0.52
N SER A 38 -7.16 13.66 0.99
CA SER A 38 -5.91 12.97 0.62
C SER A 38 -5.83 11.57 1.27
N LEU A 39 -4.93 10.74 0.73
CA LEU A 39 -4.70 9.38 1.22
C LEU A 39 -3.20 9.15 1.45
N ASP A 40 -2.84 8.84 2.69
CA ASP A 40 -1.50 8.37 3.04
C ASP A 40 -1.41 6.86 2.96
N LEU A 41 -0.42 6.33 2.26
CA LEU A 41 -0.12 4.89 2.19
C LEU A 41 1.20 4.60 2.90
N TYR A 42 1.24 3.53 3.69
CA TYR A 42 2.43 3.14 4.45
C TYR A 42 3.02 1.81 3.90
N PRO A 43 3.90 1.83 2.89
CA PRO A 43 4.59 0.63 2.42
C PRO A 43 5.84 0.37 3.27
N GLN A 44 5.72 -0.43 4.34
CA GLN A 44 6.83 -0.68 5.27
C GLN A 44 6.70 -2.02 6.00
N HIS A 45 7.80 -2.49 6.59
CA HIS A 45 7.90 -3.81 7.23
C HIS A 45 7.10 -3.92 8.54
N LEU A 46 7.19 -2.91 9.41
CA LEU A 46 6.50 -2.89 10.70
C LEU A 46 5.22 -2.08 10.62
N SER A 47 4.19 -2.48 11.38
CA SER A 47 2.94 -1.70 11.50
C SER A 47 3.25 -0.26 11.93
N PRO A 48 2.64 0.76 11.29
CA PRO A 48 2.77 2.17 11.69
C PRO A 48 1.93 2.54 12.92
N GLY A 49 1.30 1.55 13.58
CA GLY A 49 0.40 1.70 14.70
C GLY A 49 -1.07 1.61 14.30
N ARG A 50 -1.92 1.22 15.26
CA ARG A 50 -3.34 0.85 15.07
C ARG A 50 -4.14 1.86 14.25
N ASP A 51 -3.92 3.15 14.44
CA ASP A 51 -4.67 4.21 13.75
C ASP A 51 -4.36 4.33 12.26
N ARG A 52 -3.24 3.75 11.81
CA ARG A 52 -2.69 3.83 10.45
C ARG A 52 -2.71 2.49 9.71
N GLU A 53 -3.11 1.41 10.36
CA GLU A 53 -3.12 0.07 9.78
C GLU A 53 -4.07 -0.09 8.59
N ALA A 54 -5.17 0.69 8.54
CA ALA A 54 -6.10 0.69 7.41
C ALA A 54 -5.39 0.91 6.06
N ASN A 55 -4.40 1.81 6.05
CA ASN A 55 -3.64 2.21 4.87
C ASN A 55 -2.25 1.57 4.79
N TRP A 56 -1.96 0.63 5.69
CA TRP A 56 -0.67 -0.03 5.75
C TRP A 56 -0.59 -1.20 4.77
N LEU A 57 0.54 -1.26 4.05
CA LEU A 57 0.89 -2.32 3.14
C LEU A 57 2.21 -2.96 3.62
N PRO A 58 2.16 -4.15 4.25
CA PRO A 58 3.36 -4.85 4.68
C PRO A 58 4.34 -5.05 3.51
N ALA A 59 5.58 -4.61 3.70
CA ALA A 59 6.62 -4.68 2.68
C ALA A 59 7.94 -5.24 3.27
N PRO A 60 8.75 -5.99 2.50
CA PRO A 60 10.05 -6.45 2.97
C PRO A 60 11.00 -5.26 3.22
N GLN A 61 12.03 -5.48 4.04
CA GLN A 61 13.15 -4.55 4.12
C GLN A 61 14.00 -4.63 2.85
N GLY A 62 14.58 -3.49 2.43
CA GLY A 62 15.43 -3.40 1.25
C GLY A 62 14.72 -2.83 0.00
N PRO A 63 15.32 -2.98 -1.19
CA PRO A 63 14.77 -2.43 -2.42
C PRO A 63 13.35 -2.93 -2.71
N LEU A 64 12.44 -1.98 -2.94
CA LEU A 64 11.03 -2.26 -3.19
C LEU A 64 10.60 -1.69 -4.54
N GLY A 65 10.07 -2.55 -5.40
CA GLY A 65 9.36 -2.13 -6.60
C GLY A 65 7.89 -1.85 -6.28
N VAL A 66 7.40 -0.66 -6.62
CA VAL A 66 6.02 -0.24 -6.45
C VAL A 66 5.36 -0.04 -7.81
N THR A 67 4.13 -0.52 -7.98
CA THR A 67 3.35 -0.30 -9.20
C THR A 67 1.97 0.24 -8.84
N MET A 68 1.66 1.44 -9.32
CA MET A 68 0.33 2.01 -9.23
C MET A 68 -0.47 1.65 -10.49
N ARG A 69 -1.70 1.16 -10.29
CA ARG A 69 -2.68 0.89 -11.34
C ARG A 69 -3.86 1.85 -11.18
N LEU A 70 -4.14 2.57 -12.27
CA LEU A 70 -5.24 3.50 -12.41
C LEU A 70 -6.21 2.94 -13.45
N TYR A 71 -7.50 2.97 -13.14
CA TYR A 71 -8.55 2.50 -14.03
C TYR A 71 -9.37 3.71 -14.49
N ALA A 72 -9.38 3.95 -15.80
CA ALA A 72 -9.99 5.15 -16.40
C ALA A 72 -9.53 6.47 -15.72
N PRO A 73 -8.22 6.77 -15.70
CA PRO A 73 -7.72 8.01 -15.10
C PRO A 73 -8.22 9.24 -15.86
N ARG A 74 -8.33 10.37 -15.16
CA ARG A 74 -8.62 11.66 -15.78
C ARG A 74 -7.42 12.16 -16.60
N GLY A 75 -7.69 13.08 -17.53
CA GLY A 75 -6.70 13.71 -18.41
C GLY A 75 -5.40 14.14 -17.71
N PRO A 76 -5.45 14.83 -16.55
CA PRO A 76 -4.25 15.28 -15.86
C PRO A 76 -3.24 14.20 -15.46
N ILE A 77 -3.70 12.95 -15.30
CA ILE A 77 -2.80 11.83 -15.01
C ILE A 77 -2.21 11.26 -16.30
N LEU A 78 -2.92 11.37 -17.42
CA LEU A 78 -2.47 10.90 -18.73
C LEU A 78 -1.42 11.83 -19.34
N ASP A 79 -1.58 13.15 -19.16
CA ASP A 79 -0.67 14.18 -19.67
C ASP A 79 0.43 14.58 -18.65
N GLY A 80 0.36 14.09 -17.42
CA GLY A 80 1.34 14.34 -16.36
C GLY A 80 1.23 15.71 -15.68
N SER A 81 0.13 16.44 -15.87
CA SER A 81 -0.11 17.73 -15.19
C SER A 81 -0.60 17.62 -13.74
N TRP A 82 -0.91 16.41 -13.26
CA TRP A 82 -1.27 16.17 -11.86
C TRP A 82 -0.06 16.28 -10.91
N THR A 83 -0.25 16.91 -9.74
CA THR A 83 0.76 17.12 -8.69
C THR A 83 0.22 16.80 -7.31
#